data_AF-A0A7X9KRK7-F1
#
_entry.id   AF-A0A7X9KRK7-F1
#
_cell.length_a   1.000
_cell.length_b   1.000
_cell.length_c   1.000
_cell.angle_alpha   90.00
_cell.angle_beta   90.00
_cell.angle_gamma   90.00
#
_symmetry.space_group_name_H-M   'P 1'
#
loop_
_entity.id
_entity.type
_entity.pdbx_description
1 polymer ?
#
loop_
_entity_poly.entity_id
_entity_poly.type
_entity_poly.pdbx_seq_one_letter_code
_entity_poly.pdbx_strand_id
1 'polypeptide(L)'
;DLQLAYLKASVVDIEAITDHAIFASLYRIAGEKNIRHILSGTNVQTENTLPNSWIFPKADHINIKAIHKKFGTIPLNTFPFMNAKVKRYYFGVKKLSSTSVINYVHYNKKKVKRLIQDEFGWRDYGGKHYESIWTRFYQGYILPEKFKIDKRKAHLSDLIFSGQITKHEALAEMQQPIYNETQLKEDYDFVLKKLGLSAEEFQKIMANPPVSHYAFDYEKPLDIRYPVLKPIKKIYRAIKPVKKRGETKL
;
A
#
# COMPACT_ATOMS: atom_id res chain seq x y z
N ASP A 1 -12.35 -3.06 -11.91
CA ASP A 1 -11.79 -2.18 -12.96
C ASP A 1 -10.40 -1.65 -12.63
N LEU A 2 -10.22 -0.80 -11.59
CA LEU A 2 -8.91 -0.23 -11.25
C LEU A 2 -7.76 -1.25 -11.08
N GLN A 3 -8.00 -2.38 -10.40
CA GLN A 3 -7.01 -3.46 -10.27
C GLN A 3 -6.57 -4.00 -11.64
N LEU A 4 -7.53 -4.20 -12.56
CA LEU A 4 -7.26 -4.62 -13.93
C LEU A 4 -6.53 -3.54 -14.73
N ALA A 5 -6.88 -2.26 -14.55
CA ALA A 5 -6.18 -1.15 -15.19
C ALA A 5 -4.70 -1.10 -14.79
N TYR A 6 -4.40 -1.34 -13.51
CA TYR A 6 -3.02 -1.43 -13.00
C TYR A 6 -2.27 -2.65 -13.53
N LEU A 7 -2.93 -3.81 -13.61
CA LEU A 7 -2.37 -5.01 -14.26
C LEU A 7 -2.00 -4.73 -15.72
N LYS A 8 -2.93 -4.15 -16.49
CA LYS A 8 -2.69 -3.75 -17.90
C LYS A 8 -1.59 -2.71 -18.04
N ALA A 9 -1.49 -1.76 -17.10
CA ALA A 9 -0.41 -0.79 -17.05
C ALA A 9 0.96 -1.41 -16.75
N SER A 10 0.99 -2.66 -16.26
CA SER A 10 2.22 -3.37 -15.85
C SER A 10 3.04 -2.62 -14.80
N VAL A 11 2.37 -1.84 -13.94
CA VAL A 11 3.02 -1.13 -12.83
C VAL A 11 3.04 -1.99 -11.57
N VAL A 12 4.06 -1.79 -10.73
CA VAL A 12 4.15 -2.41 -9.40
C VAL A 12 3.11 -1.79 -8.44
N ASP A 13 3.06 -2.27 -7.20
CA ASP A 13 2.21 -1.77 -6.11
C ASP A 13 0.71 -1.60 -6.45
N ILE A 14 0.10 -2.64 -7.02
CA ILE A 14 -1.33 -2.60 -7.41
C ILE A 14 -2.23 -2.36 -6.19
N GLU A 15 -1.83 -2.83 -5.01
CA GLU A 15 -2.55 -2.61 -3.75
C GLU A 15 -2.59 -1.15 -3.30
N ALA A 16 -1.80 -0.26 -3.91
CA ALA A 16 -1.89 1.17 -3.66
C ALA A 16 -3.32 1.72 -3.86
N ILE A 17 -4.11 1.15 -4.78
CA ILE A 17 -5.50 1.58 -5.02
C ILE A 17 -6.44 1.14 -3.88
N THR A 18 -6.22 -0.06 -3.33
CA THR A 18 -7.01 -0.59 -2.20
C THR A 18 -6.69 0.21 -0.95
N ASP A 19 -5.40 0.43 -0.68
CA ASP A 19 -4.95 1.25 0.44
C ASP A 19 -5.44 2.69 0.33
N HIS A 20 -5.37 3.28 -0.87
CA HIS A 20 -5.94 4.61 -1.13
C HIS A 20 -7.40 4.64 -0.74
N ALA A 21 -8.19 3.66 -1.19
CA ALA A 21 -9.61 3.61 -0.93
C ALA A 21 -9.94 3.47 0.56
N ILE A 22 -9.20 2.62 1.28
CA ILE A 22 -9.34 2.42 2.72
C ILE A 22 -9.04 3.72 3.47
N PHE A 23 -7.87 4.33 3.25
CA PHE A 23 -7.49 5.55 3.96
C PHE A 23 -8.40 6.73 3.62
N ALA A 24 -8.78 6.88 2.35
CA ALA A 24 -9.67 7.95 1.94
C ALA A 24 -11.05 7.83 2.58
N SER A 25 -11.60 6.62 2.64
CA SER A 25 -12.90 6.36 3.28
C SER A 25 -12.82 6.62 4.78
N LEU A 26 -11.76 6.14 5.43
CA LEU A 26 -11.52 6.34 6.86
C LEU A 26 -11.42 7.83 7.21
N TYR A 27 -10.67 8.62 6.44
CA TYR A 27 -10.56 10.06 6.66
C TYR A 27 -11.87 10.81 6.42
N ARG A 28 -12.66 10.38 5.43
CA ARG A 28 -13.99 10.94 5.18
C ARG A 28 -14.92 10.70 6.36
N ILE A 29 -15.04 9.46 6.81
CA ILE A 29 -15.87 9.09 7.97
C ILE A 29 -15.41 9.85 9.21
N ALA A 30 -14.09 9.91 9.47
CA ALA A 30 -13.56 10.63 10.62
C ALA A 30 -13.88 12.13 10.55
N GLY A 31 -13.78 12.75 9.37
CA GLY A 31 -14.14 14.15 9.16
C GLY A 31 -15.63 14.44 9.31
N GLU A 32 -16.50 13.54 8.86
CA GLU A 32 -17.97 13.62 9.01
C GLU A 32 -18.39 13.46 10.48
N LYS A 33 -17.77 12.52 11.20
CA LYS A 33 -18.03 12.24 12.62
C LYS A 33 -17.24 13.15 13.58
N ASN A 34 -16.47 14.11 13.06
CA ASN A 34 -15.59 14.99 13.83
C ASN A 34 -14.59 14.23 14.75
N ILE A 35 -14.19 13.03 14.34
CA ILE A 35 -13.16 12.24 15.02
C ILE A 35 -11.80 12.75 14.56
N ARG A 36 -10.93 13.13 15.50
CA ARG A 36 -9.60 13.70 15.18
C ARG A 36 -8.47 12.67 15.18
N HIS A 37 -8.67 11.56 15.88
CA HIS A 37 -7.63 10.58 16.14
C HIS A 37 -8.04 9.22 15.56
N ILE A 38 -7.18 8.69 14.69
CA ILE A 38 -7.32 7.37 14.11
C ILE A 38 -6.26 6.49 14.75
N LEU A 39 -6.69 5.33 15.25
CA LEU A 39 -5.77 4.32 15.76
C LEU A 39 -5.34 3.43 14.59
N SER A 40 -4.04 3.35 14.35
CA SER A 40 -3.46 2.55 13.27
C SER A 40 -2.86 1.26 13.83
N GLY A 41 -3.12 0.15 13.14
CA GLY A 41 -2.50 -1.15 13.39
C GLY A 41 -1.12 -1.34 12.75
N THR A 42 -0.51 -0.28 12.23
CA THR A 42 0.84 -0.35 11.65
C THR A 42 1.91 -0.45 12.74
N ASN A 43 3.02 -1.13 12.46
CA ASN A 43 4.13 -1.26 13.41
C ASN A 43 5.50 -1.24 12.70
N VAL A 44 6.44 -0.47 13.24
CA VAL A 44 7.83 -0.39 12.75
C VAL A 44 8.58 -1.72 12.82
N GLN A 45 8.22 -2.61 13.76
CA GLN A 45 8.90 -3.89 13.98
C GLN A 45 8.63 -4.94 12.90
N THR A 46 7.64 -4.73 12.02
CA THR A 46 7.24 -5.72 11.01
C THR A 46 7.02 -5.16 9.61
N GLU A 47 7.14 -3.84 9.41
CA GLU A 47 6.71 -3.16 8.17
C GLU A 47 7.68 -2.08 7.64
N ASN A 48 8.85 -1.90 8.25
CA ASN A 48 9.69 -0.74 7.96
C ASN A 48 10.64 -0.94 6.75
N THR A 49 10.98 -2.18 6.39
CA THR A 49 12.08 -2.47 5.45
C THR A 49 11.66 -2.56 3.97
N LEU A 50 10.46 -2.11 3.60
CA LEU A 50 10.01 -2.19 2.19
C LEU A 50 10.81 -1.23 1.28
N PRO A 51 11.45 -1.72 0.20
CA PRO A 51 12.18 -0.87 -0.74
C PRO A 51 11.27 0.13 -1.48
N ASN A 52 11.74 1.36 -1.67
CA ASN A 52 11.01 2.40 -2.41
C ASN A 52 10.70 2.02 -3.87
N SER A 53 11.47 1.10 -4.47
CA SER A 53 11.21 0.60 -5.82
C SER A 53 10.04 -0.38 -5.91
N TRP A 54 9.55 -0.90 -4.78
CA TRP A 54 8.46 -1.87 -4.71
C TRP A 54 7.10 -1.24 -4.39
N ILE A 55 7.10 0.05 -4.06
CA ILE A 55 5.93 0.79 -3.60
C ILE A 55 5.78 2.08 -4.39
N PHE A 56 4.56 2.60 -4.44
CA PHE A 56 4.28 3.92 -4.98
C PHE A 56 3.47 4.74 -3.97
N PRO A 57 3.53 6.09 -3.99
CA PRO A 57 2.77 6.90 -3.05
C PRO A 57 1.27 6.61 -3.11
N LYS A 58 0.76 5.92 -2.09
CA LYS A 58 -0.66 5.52 -1.97
C LYS A 58 -1.63 6.69 -2.01
N ALA A 59 -1.18 7.89 -1.65
CA ALA A 59 -1.99 9.11 -1.69
C ALA A 59 -2.01 9.80 -3.08
N ASP A 60 -1.30 9.29 -4.08
CA ASP A 60 -1.20 9.88 -5.41
C ASP A 60 -2.45 9.59 -6.27
N HIS A 61 -3.49 10.37 -6.02
CA HIS A 61 -4.72 10.34 -6.82
C HIS A 61 -4.52 10.71 -8.30
N ILE A 62 -3.43 11.39 -8.68
CA ILE A 62 -3.18 11.77 -10.07
C ILE A 62 -2.72 10.55 -10.85
N ASN A 63 -1.80 9.76 -10.28
CA ASN A 63 -1.31 8.53 -10.90
C ASN A 63 -2.42 7.49 -11.06
N ILE A 64 -3.23 7.30 -10.02
CA ILE A 64 -4.42 6.41 -10.08
C ILE A 64 -5.33 6.83 -11.24
N LYS A 65 -5.63 8.13 -11.36
CA LYS A 65 -6.47 8.66 -12.44
C LYS A 65 -5.81 8.52 -13.81
N ALA A 66 -4.51 8.75 -13.93
CA ALA A 66 -3.78 8.69 -15.20
C ALA A 66 -3.74 7.25 -15.75
N ILE A 67 -3.46 6.27 -14.89
CA ILE A 67 -3.48 4.85 -15.24
C ILE A 67 -4.90 4.44 -15.62
N HIS A 68 -5.89 4.79 -14.79
CA HIS A 68 -7.28 4.46 -15.06
C HIS A 68 -7.79 5.09 -16.37
N LYS A 69 -7.43 6.35 -16.65
CA LYS A 69 -7.83 7.01 -17.91
C LYS A 69 -7.34 6.24 -19.15
N LYS A 70 -6.18 5.57 -19.06
CA LYS A 70 -5.60 4.83 -20.19
C LYS A 70 -6.15 3.41 -20.33
N PHE A 71 -6.45 2.73 -19.22
CA PHE A 71 -6.74 1.29 -19.23
C PHE A 71 -8.06 0.87 -18.58
N GLY A 72 -8.70 1.76 -17.83
CA GLY A 72 -10.00 1.53 -17.19
C GLY A 72 -11.15 1.74 -18.17
N THR A 73 -12.29 1.15 -17.82
CA THR A 73 -13.51 1.19 -18.65
C THR A 73 -14.71 1.71 -17.89
N ILE A 74 -14.68 1.73 -16.55
CA ILE A 74 -15.81 2.11 -15.70
C ILE A 74 -15.55 3.49 -15.06
N PRO A 75 -16.48 4.45 -15.16
CA PRO A 75 -16.34 5.72 -14.47
C PRO A 75 -16.16 5.57 -12.95
N LEU A 76 -15.16 6.24 -12.37
CA LEU A 76 -14.82 6.18 -10.95
C LEU A 76 -15.61 7.18 -10.10
N ASN A 77 -16.94 7.17 -10.23
CA ASN A 77 -17.80 8.16 -9.58
C ASN A 77 -17.82 8.01 -8.05
N THR A 78 -17.77 6.77 -7.55
CA THR A 78 -17.83 6.45 -6.11
C THR A 78 -16.46 6.22 -5.48
N PHE A 79 -15.39 6.14 -6.28
CA PHE A 79 -14.05 5.89 -5.77
C PHE A 79 -13.58 7.07 -4.90
N PRO A 80 -13.16 6.85 -3.65
CA PRO A 80 -12.90 7.92 -2.70
C PRO A 80 -11.51 8.52 -2.97
N PHE A 81 -11.43 9.50 -3.86
CA PHE A 81 -10.15 10.16 -4.16
C PHE A 81 -9.70 11.14 -3.07
N MET A 82 -8.46 10.98 -2.61
CA MET A 82 -7.74 11.95 -1.77
C MET A 82 -7.00 12.96 -2.65
N ASN A 83 -7.68 13.98 -3.15
CA ASN A 83 -7.03 15.08 -3.86
C ASN A 83 -6.40 16.11 -2.89
N ALA A 84 -5.63 17.06 -3.42
CA ALA A 84 -4.94 18.08 -2.61
C ALA A 84 -5.88 18.91 -1.71
N LYS A 85 -7.11 19.23 -2.18
CA LYS A 85 -8.11 19.97 -1.39
C LYS A 85 -8.61 19.12 -0.23
N VAL A 86 -8.93 17.86 -0.50
CA VAL A 86 -9.40 16.88 0.49
C VAL A 86 -8.32 16.65 1.56
N LYS A 87 -7.07 16.42 1.15
CA LYS A 87 -5.91 16.32 2.07
C LYS A 87 -5.80 17.56 2.95
N ARG A 88 -5.86 18.77 2.36
CA ARG A 88 -5.74 20.03 3.11
C ARG A 88 -6.88 20.22 4.11
N TYR A 89 -8.11 19.89 3.74
CA TYR A 89 -9.25 20.00 4.63
C TYR A 89 -9.11 19.06 5.83
N TYR A 90 -8.82 17.78 5.59
CA TYR A 90 -8.74 16.78 6.65
C TYR A 90 -7.54 16.99 7.59
N PHE A 91 -6.33 17.19 7.04
CA PHE A 91 -5.14 17.35 7.87
C PHE A 91 -4.99 18.78 8.43
N GLY A 92 -5.42 19.81 7.69
CA GLY A 92 -5.28 21.20 8.09
C GLY A 92 -6.44 21.72 8.95
N VAL A 93 -7.67 21.54 8.48
CA VAL A 93 -8.88 22.11 9.14
C VAL A 93 -9.39 21.15 10.21
N LYS A 94 -9.61 19.88 9.87
CA LYS A 94 -10.08 18.87 10.84
C LYS A 94 -8.99 18.35 11.77
N LYS A 95 -7.72 18.67 11.49
CA LYS A 95 -6.54 18.26 12.27
C LYS A 95 -6.51 16.75 12.53
N LEU A 96 -6.89 15.97 11.51
CA LEU A 96 -6.84 14.51 11.58
C LEU A 96 -5.41 14.04 11.81
N SER A 97 -5.26 13.10 12.73
CA SER A 97 -4.00 12.46 13.09
C SER A 97 -4.18 10.96 13.18
N SER A 98 -3.17 10.21 12.75
CA SER A 98 -3.13 8.75 12.85
C SER A 98 -2.00 8.38 13.81
N THR A 99 -2.31 7.53 14.79
CA THR A 99 -1.34 7.08 15.80
C THR A 99 -1.23 5.56 15.74
N SER A 100 -0.02 5.08 15.46
CA SER A 100 0.29 3.64 15.47
C SER A 100 0.44 3.15 16.90
N VAL A 101 -0.68 2.77 17.53
CA VAL A 101 -0.73 2.38 18.95
C VAL A 101 0.16 1.18 19.25
N ILE A 102 0.37 0.30 18.27
CA ILE A 102 1.21 -0.89 18.41
C ILE A 102 2.68 -0.54 18.63
N ASN A 103 3.14 0.64 18.20
CA ASN A 103 4.51 1.10 18.46
C ASN A 103 4.77 1.44 19.94
N TYR A 104 3.73 1.60 20.76
CA TYR A 104 3.85 1.97 22.18
C TYR A 104 3.80 0.75 23.12
N VAL A 105 3.75 -0.45 22.57
CA VAL A 105 3.74 -1.70 23.35
C VAL A 105 4.82 -2.65 22.86
N HIS A 106 5.27 -3.55 23.72
CA HIS A 106 6.18 -4.61 23.30
C HIS A 106 5.43 -5.61 22.42
N TYR A 107 5.55 -5.46 21.11
CA TYR A 107 4.91 -6.35 20.15
C TYR A 107 5.78 -7.58 19.88
N ASN A 108 5.20 -8.77 19.99
CA ASN A 108 5.81 -10.02 19.55
C ASN A 108 4.79 -10.79 18.71
N LYS A 109 5.11 -11.00 17.43
CA LYS A 109 4.18 -11.57 16.44
C LYS A 109 3.65 -12.93 16.88
N LYS A 110 4.53 -13.84 17.35
CA LYS A 110 4.13 -15.19 17.77
C LYS A 110 3.19 -15.15 18.97
N LYS A 111 3.51 -14.35 19.99
CA LYS A 111 2.67 -14.18 21.19
C LYS A 111 1.31 -13.55 20.86
N VAL A 112 1.30 -12.50 20.03
CA VAL A 112 0.06 -11.82 19.63
C VAL A 112 -0.85 -12.74 18.82
N LYS A 113 -0.32 -13.50 17.86
CA LYS A 113 -1.11 -14.48 17.10
C LYS A 113 -1.76 -15.51 18.02
N ARG A 114 -1.00 -16.06 18.97
CA ARG A 114 -1.54 -17.02 19.95
C ARG A 114 -2.63 -16.39 20.82
N LEU A 115 -2.38 -15.20 21.37
CA LEU A 115 -3.37 -14.49 22.18
C LEU A 115 -4.68 -14.29 21.44
N ILE A 116 -4.66 -13.83 20.18
CA ILE A 116 -5.89 -13.57 19.44
C ILE A 116 -6.59 -14.86 18.96
N GLN A 117 -5.85 -15.96 18.79
CA GLN A 117 -6.43 -17.28 18.57
C GLN A 117 -7.20 -17.74 19.80
N ASP A 118 -6.54 -17.68 20.96
CA ASP A 118 -7.06 -18.21 22.22
C ASP A 118 -8.25 -17.36 22.75
N GLU A 119 -8.16 -16.03 22.67
CA GLU A 119 -9.14 -15.10 23.26
C GLU A 119 -10.30 -14.74 22.32
N PHE A 120 -10.05 -14.69 21.00
CA PHE A 120 -11.02 -14.19 20.03
C PHE A 120 -11.39 -15.20 18.93
N GLY A 121 -10.82 -16.41 18.97
CA GLY A 121 -11.05 -17.43 17.95
C GLY A 121 -10.54 -17.03 16.56
N TRP A 122 -9.57 -16.11 16.50
CA TRP A 122 -8.99 -15.67 15.23
C TRP A 122 -8.31 -16.84 14.51
N ARG A 123 -8.52 -16.96 13.20
CA ARG A 123 -7.94 -18.03 12.39
C ARG A 123 -6.70 -17.54 11.67
N ASP A 124 -5.63 -18.31 11.80
CA ASP A 124 -4.38 -18.03 11.08
C ASP A 124 -4.52 -18.38 9.61
N TYR A 125 -4.42 -17.36 8.76
CA TYR A 125 -4.39 -17.49 7.31
C TYR A 125 -2.97 -17.73 6.76
N GLY A 126 -1.98 -17.89 7.65
CA GLY A 126 -0.59 -18.19 7.30
C GLY A 126 0.23 -16.96 6.95
N GLY A 127 0.39 -16.70 5.65
CA GLY A 127 1.24 -15.63 5.12
C GLY A 127 0.80 -14.23 5.55
N LYS A 128 1.72 -13.25 5.55
CA LYS A 128 1.38 -11.87 5.94
C LYS A 128 0.47 -11.23 4.87
N HIS A 129 -0.67 -10.66 5.30
CA HIS A 129 -1.72 -10.07 4.44
C HIS A 129 -2.56 -11.08 3.62
N TYR A 130 -2.60 -12.35 4.05
CA TYR A 130 -3.30 -13.41 3.31
C TYR A 130 -4.79 -13.54 3.67
N GLU A 131 -5.36 -12.59 4.42
CA GLU A 131 -6.81 -12.44 4.67
C GLU A 131 -7.61 -12.22 3.39
N SER A 132 -7.00 -11.50 2.44
CA SER A 132 -7.61 -11.12 1.17
C SER A 132 -7.07 -12.02 0.06
N ILE A 133 -7.97 -12.74 -0.62
CA ILE A 133 -7.63 -13.58 -1.79
C ILE A 133 -6.84 -12.76 -2.82
N TRP A 134 -7.28 -11.54 -3.11
CA TRP A 134 -6.59 -10.66 -4.05
C TRP A 134 -5.17 -10.31 -3.58
N THR A 135 -5.02 -9.92 -2.31
CA THR A 135 -3.72 -9.51 -1.76
C THR A 135 -2.75 -10.69 -1.70
N ARG A 136 -3.26 -11.87 -1.30
CA ARG A 136 -2.53 -13.12 -1.32
C ARG A 136 -2.08 -13.50 -2.73
N PHE A 137 -2.97 -13.47 -3.72
CA PHE A 137 -2.65 -13.71 -5.12
C PHE A 137 -1.64 -12.71 -5.68
N TYR A 138 -1.81 -11.42 -5.37
CA TYR A 138 -0.87 -10.39 -5.82
C TYR A 138 0.52 -10.56 -5.22
N GLN A 139 0.63 -10.71 -3.89
CA GLN A 139 1.92 -10.82 -3.21
C GLN A 139 2.59 -12.18 -3.41
N GLY A 140 1.80 -13.24 -3.51
CA GLY A 140 2.29 -14.60 -3.58
C GLY A 140 2.58 -15.10 -5.00
N TYR A 141 1.94 -14.52 -6.02
CA TYR A 141 2.07 -14.97 -7.40
C TYR A 141 2.44 -13.85 -8.37
N ILE A 142 1.66 -12.76 -8.44
CA ILE A 142 1.93 -11.69 -9.43
C ILE A 142 3.28 -11.01 -9.18
N LEU A 143 3.59 -10.64 -7.93
CA LEU A 143 4.85 -9.99 -7.57
C LEU A 143 6.08 -10.87 -7.85
N PRO A 144 6.13 -12.15 -7.40
CA PRO A 144 7.26 -13.03 -7.69
C PRO A 144 7.41 -13.33 -9.19
N GLU A 145 6.32 -13.62 -9.90
CA GLU A 145 6.39 -14.06 -11.30
C GLU A 145 6.69 -12.91 -12.26
N LYS A 146 5.94 -11.80 -12.18
CA LYS A 146 6.06 -10.68 -13.12
C LYS A 146 7.15 -9.69 -12.73
N PHE A 147 7.20 -9.31 -11.46
CA PHE A 147 8.08 -8.24 -10.99
C PHE A 147 9.37 -8.75 -10.35
N LYS A 148 9.51 -10.09 -10.16
CA LYS A 148 10.65 -10.72 -9.48
C LYS A 148 10.84 -10.19 -8.05
N ILE A 149 9.71 -9.88 -7.39
CA ILE A 149 9.67 -9.34 -6.03
C ILE A 149 9.07 -10.39 -5.09
N ASP A 150 9.84 -10.80 -4.08
CA ASP A 150 9.33 -11.59 -2.95
C ASP A 150 9.27 -10.72 -1.70
N LYS A 151 8.05 -10.32 -1.29
CA LYS A 151 7.83 -9.47 -0.12
C LYS A 151 8.21 -10.14 1.21
N ARG A 152 8.32 -11.47 1.25
CA ARG A 152 8.81 -12.18 2.45
C ARG A 152 10.21 -11.72 2.84
N LYS A 153 11.06 -11.33 1.87
CA LYS A 153 12.38 -10.76 2.16
C LYS A 153 12.33 -9.55 3.08
N ALA A 154 11.45 -8.59 2.79
CA ALA A 154 11.29 -7.40 3.62
C ALA A 154 10.69 -7.76 4.98
N HIS A 155 9.61 -8.55 4.99
CA HIS A 155 8.92 -8.95 6.23
C HIS A 155 9.80 -9.76 7.18
N LEU A 156 10.61 -10.68 6.67
CA LEU A 156 11.53 -11.48 7.47
C LEU A 156 12.72 -10.64 7.95
N SER A 157 13.19 -9.67 7.15
CA SER A 157 14.22 -8.73 7.58
C SER A 157 13.75 -7.89 8.76
N ASP A 158 12.50 -7.40 8.74
CA ASP A 158 11.91 -6.68 9.89
C ASP A 158 11.88 -7.56 11.16
N LEU A 159 11.59 -8.86 11.03
CA LEU A 159 11.60 -9.80 12.17
C LEU A 159 13.01 -10.10 12.69
N ILE A 160 14.03 -10.09 11.83
CA ILE A 160 15.44 -10.17 12.24
C ILE A 160 15.83 -8.90 13.01
N PHE A 161 15.52 -7.72 12.46
CA PHE A 161 15.86 -6.44 13.08
C PHE A 161 15.16 -6.22 14.42
N SER A 162 13.97 -6.78 14.61
CA SER A 162 13.25 -6.77 15.88
C SER A 162 13.63 -7.92 16.83
N GLY A 163 14.61 -8.76 16.48
CA GLY A 163 15.09 -9.86 17.31
C GLY A 163 14.09 -11.00 17.52
N GLN A 164 13.05 -11.10 16.69
CA GLN A 164 12.00 -12.11 16.84
C GLN A 164 12.35 -13.45 16.17
N ILE A 165 13.23 -13.42 15.17
CA ILE A 165 13.78 -14.61 14.49
C ILE A 165 15.25 -14.38 14.17
N THR A 166 15.98 -15.46 13.96
CA THR A 166 17.35 -15.48 13.46
C THR A 166 17.39 -15.39 11.93
N LYS A 167 18.54 -14.99 11.38
CA LYS A 167 18.79 -15.06 9.93
C LYS A 167 18.65 -16.50 9.39
N HIS A 168 19.05 -17.50 10.17
CA HIS A 168 18.93 -18.90 9.77
C HIS A 168 17.47 -19.32 9.61
N GLU A 169 16.61 -19.00 10.59
CA GLU A 169 15.17 -19.24 10.51
C GLU A 169 14.54 -18.50 9.32
N ALA A 170 14.92 -17.24 9.08
CA ALA A 170 14.44 -16.48 7.92
C ALA A 170 14.84 -17.12 6.59
N LEU A 171 16.06 -17.63 6.47
CA LEU A 171 16.52 -18.31 5.26
C LEU A 171 15.78 -19.64 5.06
N ALA A 172 15.53 -20.40 6.12
CA ALA A 172 14.75 -21.63 6.06
C ALA A 172 13.30 -21.37 5.61
N GLU A 173 12.67 -20.31 6.11
CA GLU A 173 11.33 -19.86 5.67
C GLU A 173 11.32 -19.46 4.18
N MET A 174 12.37 -18.78 3.71
CA MET A 174 12.49 -18.39 2.30
C MET A 174 12.62 -19.58 1.33
N GLN A 175 13.09 -20.74 1.80
CA GLN A 175 13.12 -21.98 1.00
C GLN A 175 11.74 -22.63 0.85
N GLN A 176 10.80 -22.30 1.73
CA GLN A 176 9.43 -22.79 1.59
C GLN A 176 8.76 -22.14 0.37
N PRO A 177 7.85 -22.86 -0.31
CA PRO A 177 7.08 -22.26 -1.40
C PRO A 177 6.31 -21.04 -0.90
N ILE A 178 6.28 -19.98 -1.71
CA ILE A 178 5.53 -18.74 -1.39
C ILE A 178 4.04 -19.03 -1.25
N TYR A 179 3.59 -20.03 -2.01
CA TYR A 179 2.19 -20.36 -2.24
C TYR A 179 2.00 -21.87 -2.21
N ASN A 180 0.98 -22.34 -1.50
CA ASN A 180 0.51 -23.71 -1.65
C ASN A 180 -0.12 -23.91 -3.04
N GLU A 181 0.23 -24.98 -3.75
CA GLU A 181 -0.20 -25.20 -5.14
C GLU A 181 -1.73 -25.30 -5.29
N THR A 182 -2.40 -26.00 -4.39
CA THR A 182 -3.87 -26.12 -4.39
C THR A 182 -4.52 -24.75 -4.18
N GLN A 183 -4.07 -23.99 -3.18
CA GLN A 183 -4.58 -22.64 -2.93
C GLN A 183 -4.30 -21.69 -4.10
N LEU A 184 -3.13 -21.81 -4.74
CA LEU A 184 -2.78 -20.99 -5.90
C LEU A 184 -3.76 -21.24 -7.04
N LYS A 185 -4.10 -22.50 -7.32
CA LYS A 185 -5.05 -22.85 -8.37
C LYS A 185 -6.44 -22.27 -8.09
N GLU A 186 -6.94 -22.42 -6.85
CA GLU A 186 -8.22 -21.86 -6.43
C GLU A 186 -8.26 -20.33 -6.54
N ASP A 187 -7.22 -19.66 -6.04
CA ASP A 187 -7.12 -18.21 -6.08
C ASP A 187 -6.94 -17.70 -7.52
N TYR A 188 -6.20 -18.42 -8.37
CA TYR A 188 -6.03 -18.11 -9.79
C TYR A 188 -7.38 -18.11 -10.51
N ASP A 189 -8.14 -19.20 -10.40
CA ASP A 189 -9.46 -19.34 -11.03
C ASP A 189 -10.44 -18.28 -10.51
N PHE A 190 -10.44 -18.05 -9.19
CA PHE A 190 -11.29 -17.03 -8.57
C PHE A 190 -10.94 -15.62 -9.05
N VAL A 191 -9.66 -15.25 -9.05
CA VAL A 191 -9.21 -13.90 -9.42
C VAL A 191 -9.48 -13.64 -10.90
N LEU A 192 -9.17 -14.57 -11.80
CA LEU A 192 -9.45 -14.41 -13.23
C LEU A 192 -10.93 -14.23 -13.50
N LYS A 193 -11.79 -15.05 -12.85
CA LYS A 193 -13.24 -14.90 -12.93
C LYS A 193 -13.70 -13.52 -12.43
N LYS A 194 -13.16 -13.01 -11.32
CA LYS A 194 -13.52 -11.69 -10.77
C LYS A 194 -13.02 -10.53 -11.61
N LEU A 195 -11.89 -10.69 -12.30
CA LEU A 195 -11.36 -9.70 -13.24
C LEU A 195 -12.02 -9.78 -14.63
N GLY A 196 -12.75 -10.86 -14.92
CA GLY A 196 -13.36 -11.10 -16.23
C GLY A 196 -12.32 -11.37 -17.31
N LEU A 197 -11.27 -12.15 -16.98
CA LEU A 197 -10.18 -12.49 -17.89
C LEU A 197 -10.14 -13.99 -18.16
N SER A 198 -9.81 -14.36 -19.40
CA SER A 198 -9.37 -15.71 -19.71
C SER A 198 -7.94 -15.95 -19.22
N ALA A 199 -7.56 -17.22 -19.09
CA ALA A 199 -6.19 -17.58 -18.73
C ALA A 199 -5.17 -17.02 -19.74
N GLU A 200 -5.49 -17.07 -21.04
CA GLU A 200 -4.62 -16.56 -22.11
C GLU A 200 -4.44 -15.03 -22.03
N GLU A 201 -5.52 -14.28 -21.77
CA GLU A 201 -5.46 -12.83 -21.61
C GLU A 201 -4.61 -12.44 -20.39
N PHE A 202 -4.81 -13.14 -19.27
CA PHE A 202 -4.03 -12.91 -18.07
C PHE A 202 -2.55 -13.22 -18.30
N GLN A 203 -2.22 -14.33 -18.96
CA GLN A 203 -0.84 -14.68 -19.29
C GLN A 203 -0.19 -13.66 -20.22
N LYS A 204 -0.91 -13.13 -21.22
CA LYS A 204 -0.44 -12.01 -22.06
C LYS A 204 -0.11 -10.77 -21.22
N ILE A 205 -0.96 -10.44 -20.23
CA ILE A 205 -0.70 -9.31 -19.32
C ILE A 205 0.53 -9.58 -18.44
N MET A 206 0.68 -10.80 -17.93
CA MET A 206 1.83 -11.20 -17.11
C MET A 206 3.14 -11.14 -17.89
N ALA A 207 3.13 -11.52 -19.17
CA ALA A 207 4.30 -11.51 -20.04
C ALA A 207 4.79 -10.10 -20.44
N ASN A 208 3.93 -9.08 -20.34
CA ASN A 208 4.35 -7.70 -20.64
C ASN A 208 5.45 -7.23 -19.67
N PRO A 209 6.45 -6.45 -20.14
CA PRO A 209 7.51 -5.95 -19.28
C PRO A 209 6.95 -5.01 -18.20
N PRO A 210 7.52 -5.00 -16.98
CA PRO A 210 7.20 -4.02 -15.97
C PRO A 210 7.39 -2.57 -16.46
N VAL A 211 6.48 -1.69 -16.07
CA VAL A 211 6.49 -0.26 -16.42
C VAL A 211 6.58 0.55 -15.13
N SER A 212 7.37 1.62 -15.17
CA SER A 212 7.47 2.56 -14.06
C SER A 212 6.20 3.39 -13.93
N HIS A 213 5.72 3.64 -12.69
CA HIS A 213 4.61 4.57 -12.45
C HIS A 213 4.85 5.97 -13.03
N TYR A 214 6.11 6.39 -13.15
CA TYR A 214 6.49 7.69 -13.70
C TYR A 214 6.29 7.78 -15.22
N ALA A 215 5.95 6.68 -15.90
CA ALA A 215 5.49 6.70 -17.29
C ALA A 215 4.06 7.25 -17.44
N PHE A 216 3.34 7.42 -16.33
CA PHE A 216 2.01 8.03 -16.25
C PHE A 216 2.11 9.38 -15.53
N ASP A 217 1.10 10.25 -15.65
CA ASP A 217 1.05 11.47 -14.84
C ASP A 217 1.01 11.10 -13.34
N TYR A 218 1.55 11.95 -12.48
CA TYR A 218 1.68 11.71 -11.05
C TYR A 218 1.68 13.02 -10.26
N GLU A 219 1.49 12.91 -8.95
CA GLU A 219 1.48 14.05 -8.05
C GLU A 219 2.89 14.62 -7.92
N LYS A 220 3.06 15.86 -8.40
CA LYS A 220 4.30 16.63 -8.31
C LYS A 220 4.09 17.81 -7.36
N PRO A 221 5.17 18.32 -6.73
CA PRO A 221 5.14 19.63 -6.08
C PRO A 221 4.51 20.69 -6.99
N LEU A 222 3.68 21.59 -6.41
CA LEU A 222 2.89 22.56 -7.17
C LEU A 222 3.73 23.42 -8.13
N ASP A 223 4.95 23.77 -7.74
CA ASP A 223 5.90 24.56 -8.53
C ASP A 223 6.58 23.77 -9.65
N ILE A 224 6.61 22.44 -9.56
CA ILE A 224 7.04 21.57 -10.66
C ILE A 224 5.89 21.37 -11.63
N ARG A 225 4.67 21.16 -11.12
CA ARG A 225 3.46 20.98 -11.95
C ARG A 225 3.04 22.28 -12.64
N TYR A 226 3.20 23.42 -11.97
CA TYR A 226 2.91 24.75 -12.48
C TYR A 226 4.14 25.66 -12.28
N PRO A 227 5.10 25.65 -13.23
CA PRO A 227 6.33 26.42 -13.12
C PRO A 227 6.15 27.91 -12.85
N VAL A 228 5.03 28.50 -13.29
CA VAL A 228 4.62 29.88 -13.01
C VAL A 228 4.50 30.18 -11.51
N LEU A 229 4.29 29.17 -10.66
CA LEU A 229 4.19 29.33 -9.21
C LEU A 229 5.56 29.33 -8.50
N LYS A 230 6.67 29.11 -9.22
CA LYS A 230 8.03 29.11 -8.62
C LYS A 230 8.37 30.42 -7.89
N PRO A 231 8.13 31.63 -8.45
CA PRO A 231 8.42 32.88 -7.75
C PRO A 231 7.56 33.03 -6.49
N ILE A 232 6.27 32.69 -6.56
CA ILE A 232 5.33 32.74 -5.44
C ILE A 232 5.79 31.82 -4.31
N LYS A 233 6.28 30.61 -4.63
CA LYS A 233 6.83 29.68 -3.64
C LYS A 233 8.07 30.24 -2.94
N LYS A 234 8.94 30.96 -3.66
CA LYS A 234 10.13 31.62 -3.07
C LYS A 234 9.73 32.69 -2.07
N ILE A 235 8.76 33.54 -2.43
CA ILE A 235 8.21 34.59 -1.55
C ILE A 235 7.53 33.96 -0.33
N TYR A 236 6.66 32.96 -0.54
CA TYR A 236 5.98 32.26 0.54
C TYR A 236 6.97 31.62 1.53
N ARG A 237 8.05 31.00 1.04
CA ARG A 237 9.09 30.40 1.89
C ARG A 237 9.92 31.42 2.65
N ALA A 238 10.06 32.64 2.13
CA ALA A 238 10.72 33.73 2.87
C ALA A 238 9.86 34.20 4.05
N ILE A 239 8.54 34.24 3.89
CA ILE A 239 7.58 34.67 4.94
C ILE A 239 7.30 33.54 5.93
N LYS A 240 7.20 32.30 5.45
CA LYS A 240 7.00 31.08 6.24
C LYS A 240 8.10 30.08 5.95
N PRO A 241 9.28 30.22 6.58
CA PRO A 241 10.35 29.24 6.42
C PRO A 241 9.85 27.86 6.87
N VAL A 242 10.29 26.82 6.16
CA VAL A 242 10.01 25.44 6.55
C VAL A 242 10.76 25.20 7.85
N LYS A 243 10.04 24.97 8.96
CA LYS A 243 10.66 24.51 10.21
C LYS A 243 11.47 23.25 9.90
N LYS A 244 12.77 23.27 10.19
CA LYS A 244 13.61 22.07 10.07
C LYS A 244 13.02 21.00 10.99
N ARG A 245 12.85 19.77 10.49
CA ARG A 245 12.55 18.60 11.33
C ARG A 245 13.67 18.51 12.38
N GLY A 246 13.35 18.85 13.64
CA GLY A 246 14.32 18.94 14.74
C GLY A 246 14.13 20.17 15.64
N GLU A 247 13.41 21.22 15.20
CA GLU A 247 13.15 22.43 16.02
C GLU A 247 11.80 22.39 16.75
N THR A 248 11.42 21.22 17.26
CA THR A 248 10.48 21.14 18.38
C THR A 248 11.35 21.04 19.63
N LYS A 249 11.56 22.18 20.31
CA LYS A 249 12.17 22.19 21.65
C LYS A 249 11.39 21.22 22.54
N LEU A 250 12.14 20.41 23.29
CA LEU A 250 11.67 19.63 24.45
C LEU A 250 10.74 20.45 25.34
#